data_AF-A0A2T6DZG4-F1
#
_entry.id   AF-A0A2T6DZG4-F1
#
_cell.length_a   1.000
_cell.length_b   1.000
_cell.length_c   1.000
_cell.angle_alpha   90.00
_cell.angle_beta   90.00
_cell.angle_gamma   90.00
#
_symmetry.space_group_name_H-M   'P 1'
#
loop_
_entity.id
_entity.type
_entity.pdbx_description
1 polymer ?
#
loop_
_entity_poly.entity_id
_entity_poly.type
_entity_poly.pdbx_seq_one_letter_code
_entity_poly.pdbx_strand_id
1 'polypeptide(L)'
;MFFRDRFTAWLESHQPQNPPRLYQPAGFLGAPPVGWHLKIGRTTFVYRVPEDATDVFYIVLIERGGSRRALHSPFLDLVRLLQLVQRSESGIRWIRGHVEAPRWRPIDALSPDRILAFYRRYLTAVSQGVDHGVEWYGGDLTAFSWSAEKRKIRERDSAPQNLELADAHLNR
;
A
#
# COMPACT_ATOMS: atom_id res chain seq x y z
N MET A 1 3.86 -19.41 -17.62
CA MET A 1 4.42 -19.30 -16.26
C MET A 1 4.28 -17.85 -15.83
N PHE A 2 3.82 -17.55 -14.61
CA PHE A 2 3.72 -16.16 -14.16
C PHE A 2 5.09 -15.67 -13.71
N PHE A 3 5.47 -14.44 -14.10
CA PHE A 3 6.80 -13.90 -13.82
C PHE A 3 7.05 -13.82 -12.31
N ARG A 4 8.21 -14.36 -11.89
CA ARG A 4 8.69 -14.30 -10.51
C ARG A 4 9.81 -13.27 -10.45
N ASP A 5 9.51 -12.12 -9.89
CA ASP A 5 10.47 -11.05 -9.72
C ASP A 5 11.40 -11.27 -8.52
N ARG A 6 12.42 -10.42 -8.39
CA ARG A 6 13.43 -10.49 -7.32
C ARG A 6 12.84 -10.32 -5.92
N PHE A 7 11.83 -9.48 -5.74
CA PHE A 7 11.15 -9.33 -4.45
C PHE A 7 10.36 -10.58 -4.08
N THR A 8 9.65 -11.18 -5.05
CA THR A 8 8.95 -12.46 -4.83
C THR A 8 9.95 -13.56 -4.40
N ALA A 9 11.08 -13.70 -5.09
CA ALA A 9 12.12 -14.67 -4.73
C ALA A 9 12.75 -14.38 -3.35
N TRP A 10 12.95 -13.11 -3.01
CA TRP A 10 13.44 -12.69 -1.71
C TRP A 10 12.45 -13.06 -0.59
N LEU A 11 11.14 -12.87 -0.80
CA LEU A 11 10.12 -13.25 0.18
C LEU A 11 10.08 -14.77 0.40
N GLU A 12 10.21 -15.58 -0.64
CA GLU A 12 10.23 -17.05 -0.51
C GLU A 12 11.41 -17.52 0.38
N SER A 13 12.55 -16.85 0.29
CA SER A 13 13.76 -17.19 1.07
C SER A 13 13.76 -16.61 2.49
N HIS A 14 13.19 -15.42 2.70
CA HIS A 14 13.29 -14.68 3.97
C HIS A 14 12.00 -14.72 4.80
N GLN A 15 10.88 -15.16 4.22
CA GLN A 15 9.57 -15.30 4.88
C GLN A 15 8.98 -16.70 4.66
N PRO A 16 9.68 -17.80 5.01
CA PRO A 16 9.25 -19.16 4.70
C PRO A 16 7.93 -19.57 5.38
N GLN A 17 7.56 -18.91 6.48
CA GLN A 17 6.30 -19.10 7.19
C GLN A 17 5.10 -18.44 6.47
N ASN A 18 5.36 -17.54 5.52
CA ASN A 18 4.35 -16.78 4.80
C ASN A 18 4.82 -16.46 3.37
N PRO A 19 5.07 -17.50 2.54
CA PRO A 19 5.57 -17.29 1.19
C PRO A 19 4.46 -16.68 0.31
N PRO A 20 4.83 -15.87 -0.69
CA PRO A 20 3.88 -15.37 -1.67
C PRO A 20 3.25 -16.53 -2.44
N ARG A 21 1.95 -16.43 -2.72
CA ARG A 21 1.19 -17.47 -3.45
C ARG A 21 0.61 -16.90 -4.72
N LEU A 22 0.52 -17.70 -5.77
CA LEU A 22 -0.10 -17.24 -7.01
C LEU A 22 -1.60 -16.94 -6.77
N TYR A 23 -2.05 -15.75 -7.16
CA TYR A 23 -3.44 -15.32 -7.07
C TYR A 23 -4.12 -15.43 -8.43
N GLN A 24 -5.05 -16.37 -8.53
CA GLN A 24 -5.76 -16.72 -9.76
C GLN A 24 -7.22 -17.10 -9.44
N PRO A 25 -8.09 -16.13 -9.10
CA PRO A 25 -9.43 -16.41 -8.56
C PRO A 25 -10.33 -17.18 -9.53
N ALA A 26 -10.13 -17.04 -10.85
CA ALA A 26 -10.86 -17.77 -11.88
C ALA A 26 -10.01 -18.85 -12.58
N GLY A 27 -8.99 -19.40 -11.89
CA GLY A 27 -8.08 -20.39 -12.46
C GLY A 27 -8.77 -21.69 -12.88
N PHE A 28 -9.83 -22.09 -12.18
CA PHE A 28 -10.66 -23.24 -12.54
C PHE A 28 -11.42 -23.05 -13.87
N LEU A 29 -11.54 -21.81 -14.35
CA LEU A 29 -12.11 -21.46 -15.65
C LEU A 29 -11.03 -21.20 -16.72
N GLY A 30 -9.76 -21.44 -16.41
CA GLY A 30 -8.63 -21.18 -17.31
C GLY A 30 -8.19 -19.70 -17.39
N ALA A 31 -8.75 -18.81 -16.56
CA ALA A 31 -8.33 -17.41 -16.54
C ALA A 31 -6.88 -17.26 -16.05
N PRO A 32 -6.08 -16.32 -16.58
CA PRO A 32 -4.68 -16.17 -16.21
C PRO A 32 -4.51 -15.68 -14.75
N PRO A 33 -3.34 -15.94 -14.13
CA PRO A 33 -3.00 -15.36 -12.83
C PRO A 33 -2.93 -13.83 -12.91
N VAL A 34 -3.32 -13.18 -11.81
CA VAL A 34 -3.39 -11.72 -11.72
C VAL A 34 -2.20 -11.13 -10.96
N GLY A 35 -1.63 -11.91 -10.04
CA GLY A 35 -0.51 -11.47 -9.21
C GLY A 35 -0.11 -12.50 -8.16
N TRP A 36 0.70 -12.04 -7.22
CA TRP A 36 1.14 -12.74 -6.03
C TRP A 36 0.35 -12.25 -4.82
N HIS A 37 -0.27 -13.16 -4.11
CA HIS A 37 -0.93 -12.97 -2.83
C HIS A 37 0.09 -13.02 -1.69
N LEU A 38 0.13 -11.96 -0.88
CA LEU A 38 0.99 -11.81 0.29
C LEU A 38 0.18 -11.25 1.47
N LYS A 39 0.26 -11.92 2.62
CA LYS A 39 -0.38 -11.45 3.84
C LYS A 39 0.62 -10.66 4.70
N ILE A 40 0.30 -9.43 5.07
CA ILE A 40 1.10 -8.63 6.01
C ILE A 40 0.20 -8.20 7.15
N GLY A 41 0.53 -8.69 8.35
CA GLY A 41 -0.32 -8.46 9.52
C GLY A 41 -1.73 -9.01 9.29
N ARG A 42 -2.71 -8.11 9.18
CA ARG A 42 -4.13 -8.45 8.96
C ARG A 42 -4.62 -8.08 7.56
N THR A 43 -3.73 -7.57 6.72
CA THR A 43 -4.05 -7.11 5.38
C THR A 43 -3.46 -8.08 4.36
N THR A 44 -4.25 -8.47 3.39
CA THR A 44 -3.80 -9.23 2.22
C THR A 44 -3.54 -8.26 1.09
N PHE A 45 -2.41 -8.43 0.42
CA PHE A 45 -2.04 -7.70 -0.79
C PHE A 45 -1.95 -8.68 -1.95
N VAL A 46 -2.55 -8.33 -3.08
CA VAL A 46 -2.22 -8.94 -4.36
C VAL A 46 -1.35 -7.95 -5.11
N TYR A 47 -0.15 -8.37 -5.50
CA TYR A 47 0.80 -7.52 -6.20
C TYR A 47 1.38 -8.18 -7.45
N ARG A 48 1.97 -7.38 -8.32
CA ARG A 48 2.83 -7.89 -9.40
C ARG A 48 3.94 -6.90 -9.71
N VAL A 49 5.06 -7.41 -10.21
CA VAL A 49 6.13 -6.64 -10.83
C VAL A 49 6.22 -7.14 -12.28
N PRO A 50 5.97 -6.30 -13.29
CA PRO A 50 6.05 -6.71 -14.68
C PRO A 50 7.50 -7.03 -15.09
N GLU A 51 7.67 -7.95 -16.04
CA GLU A 51 8.98 -8.32 -16.57
C GLU A 51 9.64 -7.19 -17.38
N ASP A 52 8.82 -6.37 -18.04
CA ASP A 52 9.20 -5.21 -18.84
C ASP A 52 9.37 -3.93 -18.00
N ALA A 53 8.95 -3.94 -16.73
CA ALA A 53 9.01 -2.81 -15.81
C ALA A 53 9.38 -3.26 -14.39
N THR A 54 10.57 -3.86 -14.26
CA THR A 54 11.01 -4.50 -13.00
C THR A 54 11.23 -3.53 -11.83
N ASP A 55 11.29 -2.24 -12.10
CA ASP A 55 11.40 -1.18 -11.10
C ASP A 55 10.04 -0.70 -10.56
N VAL A 56 8.93 -1.23 -11.06
CA VAL A 56 7.57 -0.84 -10.68
C VAL A 56 6.81 -1.98 -9.98
N PHE A 57 6.36 -1.72 -8.77
CA PHE A 57 5.54 -2.62 -7.98
C PHE A 57 4.07 -2.21 -8.02
N TYR A 58 3.23 -3.05 -8.60
CA TYR A 58 1.80 -2.82 -8.70
C TYR A 58 1.07 -3.51 -7.56
N ILE A 59 0.35 -2.75 -6.74
CA ILE A 59 -0.65 -3.25 -5.81
C ILE A 59 -1.97 -3.36 -6.57
N VAL A 60 -2.34 -4.59 -6.91
CA VAL A 60 -3.55 -4.90 -7.66
C VAL A 60 -4.77 -4.96 -6.75
N LEU A 61 -4.62 -5.53 -5.55
CA LEU A 61 -5.70 -5.64 -4.58
C LEU A 61 -5.19 -5.48 -3.15
N ILE A 62 -6.01 -4.87 -2.31
CA ILE A 62 -5.83 -4.81 -0.85
C ILE A 62 -7.10 -5.35 -0.20
N GLU A 63 -7.01 -6.46 0.51
CA GLU A 63 -8.14 -7.03 1.26
C GLU A 63 -7.89 -6.88 2.77
N ARG A 64 -8.89 -6.38 3.50
CA ARG A 64 -8.82 -6.30 4.96
C ARG A 64 -9.36 -7.59 5.57
N GLY A 65 -8.84 -7.99 6.73
CA GLY A 65 -9.40 -9.11 7.48
C GLY A 65 -10.82 -8.79 7.96
N GLY A 66 -11.79 -9.64 7.61
CA GLY A 66 -13.23 -9.39 7.76
C GLY A 66 -13.82 -9.39 9.19
N SER A 67 -13.03 -9.19 10.26
CA SER A 67 -13.55 -9.15 11.64
C SER A 67 -13.55 -7.73 12.23
N ARG A 68 -14.71 -7.32 12.80
CA ARG A 68 -15.01 -5.99 13.40
C ARG A 68 -14.09 -5.52 14.55
N ARG A 69 -13.07 -6.27 14.95
CA ARG A 69 -11.98 -5.78 15.83
C ARG A 69 -10.94 -4.93 15.08
N ALA A 70 -11.27 -4.47 13.87
CA ALA A 70 -10.39 -3.79 12.91
C ALA A 70 -10.16 -2.28 13.20
N LEU A 71 -9.78 -1.94 14.43
CA LEU A 71 -9.14 -0.66 14.76
C LEU A 71 -7.67 -0.60 14.29
N HIS A 72 -7.12 -1.69 13.73
CA HIS A 72 -5.80 -1.67 13.13
C HIS A 72 -5.86 -0.99 11.77
N SER A 73 -5.11 0.10 11.62
CA SER A 73 -5.10 0.87 10.39
C SER A 73 -4.44 0.05 9.28
N PRO A 74 -5.12 -0.28 8.16
CA PRO A 74 -4.51 -0.96 7.01
C PRO A 74 -3.29 -0.21 6.47
N PHE A 75 -3.21 1.07 6.82
CA PHE A 75 -2.05 1.92 6.69
C PHE A 75 -0.75 1.31 7.25
N LEU A 76 -0.77 0.73 8.45
CA LEU A 76 0.44 0.18 9.09
C LEU A 76 0.95 -1.06 8.36
N ASP A 77 0.04 -1.90 7.87
CA ASP A 77 0.40 -3.09 7.10
C ASP A 77 0.95 -2.70 5.72
N LEU A 78 0.45 -1.62 5.12
CA LEU A 78 1.03 -1.06 3.89
C LEU A 78 2.43 -0.46 4.15
N VAL A 79 2.63 0.27 5.25
CA VAL A 79 3.98 0.73 5.66
C VAL A 79 4.94 -0.45 5.83
N ARG A 80 4.49 -1.55 6.47
CA ARG A 80 5.29 -2.78 6.59
C ARG A 80 5.62 -3.39 5.23
N LEU A 81 4.68 -3.38 4.29
CA LEU A 81 4.93 -3.81 2.90
C LEU A 81 6.05 -2.98 2.26
N LEU A 82 5.95 -1.65 2.30
CA LEU A 82 6.95 -0.76 1.72
C LEU A 82 8.34 -1.00 2.32
N GLN A 83 8.41 -1.24 3.63
CA GLN A 83 9.66 -1.60 4.29
C GLN A 83 10.22 -2.95 3.84
N LEU A 84 9.38 -3.96 3.59
CA LEU A 84 9.84 -5.23 3.05
C LEU A 84 10.39 -5.06 1.64
N VAL A 85 9.72 -4.27 0.79
CA VAL A 85 10.19 -3.95 -0.56
C VAL A 85 11.56 -3.26 -0.49
N GLN A 86 11.72 -2.23 0.35
CA GLN A 86 13.02 -1.56 0.52
C GLN A 86 14.12 -2.51 1.01
N ARG A 87 13.83 -3.34 2.02
CA ARG A 87 14.81 -4.30 2.58
C ARG A 87 15.22 -5.40 1.62
N SER A 88 14.38 -5.71 0.63
CA SER A 88 14.68 -6.75 -0.34
C SER A 88 15.76 -6.35 -1.35
N GLU A 89 16.06 -5.05 -1.47
CA GLU A 89 16.99 -4.51 -2.47
C GLU A 89 16.69 -5.01 -3.91
N SER A 90 15.42 -5.29 -4.19
CA SER A 90 14.95 -5.89 -5.44
C SER A 90 15.10 -4.98 -6.67
N GLY A 91 15.46 -3.71 -6.48
CA GLY A 91 15.53 -2.70 -7.53
C GLY A 91 14.22 -1.96 -7.78
N ILE A 92 13.16 -2.26 -7.02
CA ILE A 92 11.87 -1.57 -7.09
C ILE A 92 12.02 -0.14 -6.59
N ARG A 93 11.59 0.81 -7.41
CA ARG A 93 11.63 2.25 -7.14
C ARG A 93 10.26 2.88 -7.09
N TRP A 94 9.30 2.33 -7.83
CA TRP A 94 7.97 2.90 -7.94
C TRP A 94 6.93 1.96 -7.33
N ILE A 95 6.00 2.53 -6.58
CA ILE A 95 4.80 1.80 -6.13
C ILE A 95 3.61 2.39 -6.87
N ARG A 96 2.84 1.53 -7.54
CA ARG A 96 1.59 1.91 -8.19
C ARG A 96 0.44 1.12 -7.60
N GLY A 97 -0.70 1.75 -7.39
CA GLY A 97 -1.89 1.10 -6.88
C GLY A 97 -3.10 1.45 -7.70
N HIS A 98 -3.96 0.45 -7.85
CA HIS A 98 -5.26 0.67 -8.43
C HIS A 98 -6.22 1.23 -7.38
N VAL A 99 -6.96 2.28 -7.77
CA VAL A 99 -7.85 3.02 -6.87
C VAL A 99 -9.32 2.65 -7.07
N GLU A 100 -9.73 2.08 -8.22
CA GLU A 100 -11.08 1.56 -8.35
C GLU A 100 -11.21 0.16 -7.73
N ALA A 101 -12.15 0.00 -6.82
CA ALA A 101 -12.50 -1.32 -6.31
C ALA A 101 -13.24 -2.12 -7.40
N PRO A 102 -12.86 -3.38 -7.70
CA PRO A 102 -13.69 -4.25 -8.53
C PRO A 102 -15.11 -4.37 -7.95
N ARG A 103 -16.14 -4.44 -8.80
CA ARG A 103 -17.56 -4.47 -8.36
C ARG A 103 -17.91 -5.61 -7.40
N TRP A 104 -17.10 -6.65 -7.33
CA TRP A 104 -17.26 -7.82 -6.46
C TRP A 104 -16.50 -7.72 -5.13
N ARG A 105 -15.91 -6.56 -4.81
CA ARG A 105 -15.05 -6.40 -3.63
C ARG A 105 -15.88 -6.42 -2.33
N PRO A 106 -15.32 -6.94 -1.22
CA PRO A 106 -15.94 -6.84 0.09
C PRO A 106 -16.20 -5.38 0.51
N ILE A 107 -17.28 -5.15 1.27
CA ILE A 107 -17.74 -3.83 1.75
C ILE A 107 -16.69 -3.02 2.53
N ASP A 108 -15.66 -3.68 3.07
CA ASP A 108 -14.66 -3.08 3.94
C ASP A 108 -13.38 -2.59 3.22
N ALA A 109 -13.37 -2.61 1.89
CA ALA A 109 -12.33 -2.03 1.07
C ALA A 109 -12.10 -0.53 1.33
N LEU A 110 -10.83 -0.08 1.23
CA LEU A 110 -10.53 1.35 1.29
C LEU A 110 -11.13 2.08 0.10
N SER A 111 -11.77 3.23 0.36
CA SER A 111 -12.27 4.10 -0.70
C SER A 111 -11.12 4.66 -1.55
N PRO A 112 -11.41 5.01 -2.81
CA PRO A 112 -10.49 5.70 -3.70
C PRO A 112 -9.69 6.84 -3.03
N ASP A 113 -10.41 7.77 -2.40
CA ASP A 113 -9.82 8.96 -1.77
C ASP A 113 -8.83 8.64 -0.66
N ARG A 114 -9.09 7.57 0.12
CA ARG A 114 -8.21 7.15 1.21
C ARG A 114 -6.92 6.52 0.67
N ILE A 115 -7.01 5.81 -0.45
CA ILE A 115 -5.84 5.25 -1.13
C ILE A 115 -5.03 6.41 -1.75
N LEU A 116 -5.67 7.37 -2.41
CA LEU A 116 -5.00 8.54 -2.97
C LEU A 116 -4.31 9.40 -1.90
N ALA A 117 -4.99 9.67 -0.78
CA ALA A 117 -4.40 10.39 0.35
C ALA A 117 -3.16 9.68 0.91
N PHE A 118 -3.14 8.34 0.90
CA PHE A 118 -1.95 7.55 1.24
C PHE A 118 -0.80 7.86 0.28
N TYR A 119 -1.02 7.69 -1.03
CA TYR A 119 0.02 7.88 -2.04
C TYR A 119 0.62 9.28 -1.94
N ARG A 120 -0.22 10.31 -1.79
CA ARG A 120 0.21 11.71 -1.65
C ARG A 120 1.09 11.92 -0.43
N ARG A 121 0.69 11.38 0.72
CA ARG A 121 1.38 11.63 2.00
C ARG A 121 2.72 10.91 2.11
N TYR A 122 2.84 9.69 1.57
CA TYR A 122 3.97 8.79 1.89
C TYR A 122 4.90 8.49 0.73
N LEU A 123 4.41 8.65 -0.50
CA LEU A 123 5.16 8.33 -1.71
C LEU A 123 5.31 9.56 -2.61
N THR A 124 5.04 10.77 -2.08
CA THR A 124 5.06 12.04 -2.83
C THR A 124 4.38 11.89 -4.18
N ALA A 125 3.08 11.52 -4.14
CA ALA A 125 2.36 11.06 -5.33
C ALA A 125 2.60 11.92 -6.57
N VAL A 126 2.96 11.23 -7.65
CA VAL A 126 2.95 11.76 -9.01
C VAL A 126 1.87 10.98 -9.73
N SER A 127 0.79 11.64 -10.14
CA SER A 127 -0.20 11.00 -11.02
C SER A 127 0.52 10.61 -12.30
N GLN A 128 0.45 9.34 -12.71
CA GLN A 128 0.86 8.97 -14.05
C GLN A 128 0.12 7.72 -14.53
N GLY A 129 -0.94 7.98 -15.30
CA GLY A 129 -1.34 7.12 -16.40
C GLY A 129 -2.66 6.39 -16.20
N VAL A 130 -3.38 6.31 -17.31
CA VAL A 130 -4.45 5.35 -17.52
C VAL A 130 -3.82 4.17 -18.26
N ASP A 131 -3.89 2.97 -17.68
CA ASP A 131 -3.45 1.73 -18.31
C ASP A 131 -4.67 0.84 -18.51
N HIS A 132 -4.96 0.44 -19.75
CA HIS A 132 -6.17 -0.32 -20.11
C HIS A 132 -7.51 0.29 -19.59
N GLY A 133 -7.63 1.62 -19.59
CA GLY A 133 -8.83 2.31 -19.09
C GLY A 133 -8.92 2.44 -17.57
N VAL A 134 -7.89 1.99 -16.86
CA VAL A 134 -7.80 2.01 -15.40
C VAL A 134 -6.81 3.09 -14.95
N GLU A 135 -7.26 3.98 -14.06
CA GLU A 135 -6.39 5.02 -13.48
C GLU A 135 -5.48 4.44 -12.38
N TRP A 136 -4.17 4.66 -12.55
CA TRP A 136 -3.15 4.22 -11.59
C TRP A 136 -2.54 5.40 -10.87
N TYR A 137 -2.41 5.25 -9.56
CA TYR A 137 -1.74 6.24 -8.72
C TYR A 137 -0.39 5.71 -8.30
N GLY A 138 0.65 6.50 -8.57
CA GLY A 138 2.03 6.14 -8.35
C GLY A 138 2.74 7.06 -7.37
N GLY A 139 3.79 6.56 -6.77
CA GLY A 139 4.76 7.38 -6.08
C GLY A 139 6.11 6.70 -5.95
N ASP A 140 7.12 7.52 -5.64
CA ASP A 140 8.51 7.09 -5.57
C ASP A 140 8.79 6.50 -4.19
N LEU A 141 9.19 5.23 -4.14
CA LEU A 141 9.58 4.53 -2.93
C LEU A 141 10.85 5.11 -2.32
N THR A 142 11.70 5.77 -3.09
CA THR A 142 12.91 6.44 -2.57
C THR A 142 12.56 7.65 -1.71
N ALA A 143 11.39 8.27 -1.92
CA ALA A 143 10.88 9.34 -1.07
C ALA A 143 10.29 8.83 0.26
N PHE A 144 10.05 7.51 0.39
CA PHE A 144 9.48 6.93 1.60
C PHE A 144 10.52 6.76 2.71
N SER A 145 10.32 7.48 3.82
CA SER A 145 11.11 7.33 5.05
C SER A 145 10.23 7.20 6.28
N TRP A 146 10.11 5.98 6.81
CA TRP A 146 9.33 5.73 8.01
C TRP A 146 9.89 6.42 9.26
N SER A 147 11.21 6.56 9.35
CA SER A 147 11.88 7.28 10.44
C SER A 147 11.51 8.76 10.45
N ALA A 148 11.45 9.39 9.27
CA ALA A 148 10.99 10.76 9.12
C ALA A 148 9.51 10.91 9.53
N GLU A 149 8.65 9.95 9.16
CA GLU A 149 7.24 10.02 9.55
C GLU A 149 7.03 9.87 11.06
N LYS A 150 7.72 8.91 11.71
CA LYS A 150 7.63 8.76 13.17
C LYS A 150 7.99 10.05 13.90
N ARG A 151 8.94 10.82 13.37
CA ARG A 151 9.34 12.12 13.92
C ARG A 151 8.21 13.14 13.83
N LYS A 152 7.56 13.28 12.67
CA LYS A 152 6.40 14.18 12.47
C LYS A 152 5.24 13.88 13.43
N ILE A 153 4.96 12.60 13.67
CA ILE A 153 3.89 12.19 14.60
C ILE A 153 4.27 12.60 16.03
N ARG A 154 5.50 12.31 16.47
CA ARG A 154 5.99 12.71 17.79
C ARG A 154 5.95 14.23 17.98
N GLU A 155 6.39 15.01 17.00
CA GLU A 155 6.38 16.47 17.06
C GLU A 155 4.95 17.03 17.14
N ARG A 156 3.98 16.42 16.46
CA ARG A 156 2.57 16.83 16.50
C ARG A 156 1.90 16.50 17.85
N ASP A 157 2.25 15.37 18.45
CA ASP A 157 1.76 14.98 19.79
C ASP A 157 2.46 15.76 20.90
N SER A 158 3.65 16.32 20.62
CA SER A 158 4.42 17.17 21.54
C SER A 158 4.14 18.66 21.38
N ALA A 159 3.35 19.05 20.38
CA ALA A 159 2.97 20.45 20.18
C ALA A 159 1.99 20.84 21.30
N PRO A 160 2.30 21.88 22.10
CA PRO A 160 1.37 22.36 23.11
C PRO A 160 0.07 22.78 22.43
N GLN A 161 -1.08 22.30 22.94
CA GLN A 161 -2.40 22.80 22.58
C GLN A 161 -2.55 24.25 23.09
N ASN A 162 -1.86 25.20 22.45
CA ASN A 162 -2.12 26.62 22.64
C ASN A 162 -3.29 27.02 21.75
N LEU A 163 -4.49 26.58 22.14
CA LEU A 163 -5.76 27.02 21.57
C LEU A 163 -6.81 27.01 22.69
N GLU A 164 -6.66 27.96 23.61
CA GLU A 164 -7.75 28.74 24.22
C GLU A 164 -7.10 29.80 25.13
N LEU A 165 -7.69 31.01 25.14
CA LEU A 165 -7.33 32.23 25.92
C LEU A 165 -6.71 33.38 25.11
N ALA A 166 -7.33 33.77 23.99
CA ALA A 166 -7.25 35.14 23.52
C ALA A 166 -8.49 35.50 22.70
N ASP A 167 -9.67 35.54 23.35
CA ASP A 167 -10.85 36.29 22.87
C ASP A 167 -11.95 36.42 23.96
N ALA A 168 -11.56 36.56 25.24
CA ALA A 168 -12.50 36.81 26.34
C ALA A 168 -12.43 38.24 26.93
N HIS A 169 -11.64 39.15 26.34
CA HIS A 169 -11.54 40.52 26.87
C HIS A 169 -11.41 41.57 25.76
N LEU A 170 -12.46 41.72 24.93
CA LEU A 170 -12.73 42.95 24.19
C LEU A 170 -14.20 42.97 23.79
N ASN A 171 -15.05 43.34 24.75
CA ASN A 171 -16.32 44.06 24.56
C ASN A 171 -16.86 44.39 25.96
N ARG A 172 -16.36 45.49 26.51
CA ARG A 172 -17.07 46.30 27.51
C ARG A 172 -17.66 47.50 26.79
#